data_AF-A0A3D3GK35-F1
#
_entry.id   AF-A0A3D3GK35-F1
#
_cell.length_a   1.000
_cell.length_b   1.000
_cell.length_c   1.000
_cell.angle_alpha   90.00
_cell.angle_beta   90.00
_cell.angle_gamma   90.00
#
_symmetry.space_group_name_H-M   'P 1'
#
loop_
_entity.id
_entity.type
_entity.pdbx_description
1 polymer ?
#
loop_
_entity_poly.entity_id
_entity_poly.type
_entity_poly.pdbx_seq_one_letter_code
_entity_poly.pdbx_strand_id
1 'polypeptide(L)'
;MTHDAFMREAIAEALKAQGQTGENPLVGAVIVEDGKIVARGYHKFFGGPHAEVEVIKALGRAPTSDAVLYVTLEPCCTVGKTGKCTDAILASGIKSVVVGAIDPNPKHQGQGIEILRKAGVEVTTGVLAKECEELNPAFNARMRAALPPLFDTHCHLYYDDFDADRAEMFARAKAVGVNTFLNVGVNLAISKVCLEYAEKYSNVYASAGVHPTEAHKATEEDFAGIEALLKHPKVVALGEVGLDFYHQDSPRDIQEKVFIRFLEMQQRVKKPLIIHSRDCFDRLLEMLRNFDKAPYAGVFHCFTGNRAVMKQCLDLGFHISFSGILTYKKNDELRAACAECPQDRILIETDCPYLPPQSMRGKRNEPALMLETAQMAAQVRGVSVEELARLTTQNGLK
;
A
#
# COMPACT_ATOMS: atom_id res chain seq x y z
N MET A 1 -43.70 12.63 -13.95
CA MET A 1 -42.44 12.21 -14.62
C MET A 1 -42.07 10.82 -14.13
N THR A 2 -41.35 10.02 -14.91
CA THR A 2 -40.92 8.66 -14.53
C THR A 2 -39.67 8.71 -13.63
N HIS A 3 -39.34 7.60 -12.97
CA HIS A 3 -38.08 7.50 -12.21
C HIS A 3 -36.85 7.86 -13.08
N ASP A 4 -36.82 7.40 -14.33
CA ASP A 4 -35.75 7.71 -15.29
C ASP A 4 -35.57 9.22 -15.50
N ALA A 5 -36.67 9.96 -15.64
CA ALA A 5 -36.60 11.41 -15.85
C ALA A 5 -35.99 12.14 -14.65
N PHE A 6 -36.37 11.77 -13.43
CA PHE A 6 -35.78 12.35 -12.22
C PHE A 6 -34.33 11.89 -11.98
N MET A 7 -33.98 10.67 -12.36
CA MET A 7 -32.60 10.20 -12.29
C MET A 7 -31.70 10.93 -13.30
N ARG A 8 -32.19 11.27 -14.50
CA ARG A 8 -31.45 12.14 -15.45
C ARG A 8 -31.20 13.52 -14.89
N GLU A 9 -32.14 14.06 -14.12
CA GLU A 9 -31.95 15.33 -13.41
C GLU A 9 -30.87 15.22 -12.32
N ALA A 10 -30.84 14.12 -11.56
CA ALA A 10 -29.76 13.84 -10.61
C ALA A 10 -28.39 13.67 -11.31
N ILE A 11 -28.35 13.01 -12.47
CA ILE A 11 -27.15 12.91 -13.33
C ILE A 11 -26.68 14.31 -13.77
N ALA A 12 -27.60 15.18 -14.20
CA ALA A 12 -27.28 16.55 -14.58
C ALA A 12 -26.71 17.37 -13.43
N GLU A 13 -27.18 17.15 -12.19
CA GLU A 13 -26.56 17.75 -10.99
C GLU A 13 -25.14 17.21 -10.76
N ALA A 14 -24.91 15.90 -10.90
CA ALA A 14 -23.59 15.28 -10.70
C ALA A 14 -22.54 15.87 -11.65
N LEU A 15 -22.91 16.09 -12.91
CA LEU A 15 -22.02 16.63 -13.96
C LEU A 15 -21.56 18.07 -13.68
N LYS A 16 -22.23 18.82 -12.80
CA LYS A 16 -21.79 20.19 -12.42
C LYS A 16 -20.44 20.19 -11.68
N ALA A 17 -20.06 19.07 -11.07
CA ALA A 17 -18.79 18.92 -10.36
C ALA A 17 -17.67 18.33 -11.21
N GLN A 18 -17.91 18.12 -12.52
CA GLN A 18 -16.90 17.57 -13.42
C GLN A 18 -15.63 18.43 -13.41
N GLY A 19 -14.48 17.81 -13.14
CA GLY A 19 -13.19 18.49 -13.00
C GLY A 19 -12.92 19.11 -11.63
N GLN A 20 -13.83 18.99 -10.64
CA GLN A 20 -13.69 19.61 -9.31
C GLN A 20 -13.54 18.58 -8.17
N THR A 21 -13.94 17.32 -8.37
CA THR A 21 -13.95 16.29 -7.30
C THR A 21 -12.66 15.49 -7.16
N GLY A 22 -11.69 15.65 -8.07
CA GLY A 22 -10.44 14.88 -8.06
C GLY A 22 -10.70 13.38 -8.22
N GLU A 23 -10.28 12.58 -7.23
CA GLU A 23 -10.43 11.11 -7.22
C GLU A 23 -11.76 10.60 -6.66
N ASN A 24 -12.61 11.50 -6.14
CA ASN A 24 -13.93 11.15 -5.61
C ASN A 24 -14.98 11.02 -6.72
N PRO A 25 -15.98 10.13 -6.56
CA PRO A 25 -17.04 9.97 -7.54
C PRO A 25 -17.88 11.25 -7.67
N LEU A 26 -18.29 11.54 -8.90
CA LEU A 26 -19.36 12.49 -9.21
C LEU A 26 -20.68 11.88 -8.73
N VAL A 27 -21.32 12.56 -7.78
CA VAL A 27 -22.62 12.17 -7.23
C VAL A 27 -23.55 13.36 -7.27
N GLY A 28 -24.77 13.14 -7.76
CA GLY A 28 -25.85 14.11 -7.79
C GLY A 28 -27.11 13.52 -7.17
N ALA A 29 -27.97 14.39 -6.65
CA ALA A 29 -29.21 14.01 -6.00
C ALA A 29 -30.30 15.07 -6.18
N VAL A 30 -31.56 14.61 -6.24
CA VAL A 30 -32.75 15.48 -6.25
C VAL A 30 -33.81 14.93 -5.31
N ILE A 31 -34.59 15.81 -4.68
CA ILE A 31 -35.79 15.43 -3.91
C ILE A 31 -37.02 15.83 -4.72
N VAL A 32 -37.97 14.91 -4.82
CA VAL A 32 -39.22 15.05 -5.57
C VAL A 32 -40.40 14.91 -4.63
N GLU A 33 -41.36 15.83 -4.73
CA GLU A 33 -42.65 15.81 -4.03
C GLU A 33 -43.74 16.17 -5.05
N ASP A 34 -44.90 15.51 -5.01
CA ASP A 34 -46.00 15.70 -5.97
C ASP A 34 -45.54 15.68 -7.45
N GLY A 35 -44.52 14.85 -7.75
CA GLY A 35 -43.94 14.73 -9.09
C GLY A 35 -43.16 15.97 -9.57
N LYS A 36 -42.73 16.85 -8.67
CA LYS A 36 -41.89 18.03 -8.96
C LYS A 36 -40.60 17.99 -8.16
N ILE A 37 -39.50 18.40 -8.77
CA ILE A 37 -38.22 18.55 -8.07
C ILE A 37 -38.30 19.78 -7.16
N VAL A 38 -38.15 19.56 -5.84
CA VAL A 38 -38.21 20.61 -4.81
C VAL A 38 -36.83 20.95 -4.24
N ALA A 39 -35.83 20.08 -4.42
CA ALA A 39 -34.45 20.34 -4.03
C ALA A 39 -33.45 19.62 -4.95
N ARG A 40 -32.25 20.19 -5.07
CA ARG A 40 -31.13 19.68 -5.88
C ARG A 40 -29.84 19.76 -5.09
N GLY A 41 -28.96 18.76 -5.24
CA GLY A 41 -27.67 18.72 -4.58
C GLY A 41 -26.67 17.87 -5.37
N TYR A 42 -25.38 18.16 -5.20
CA TYR A 42 -24.29 17.39 -5.79
C TYR A 42 -23.03 17.54 -4.95
N HIS A 43 -22.10 16.58 -5.06
CA HIS A 43 -20.82 16.64 -4.36
C HIS A 43 -19.88 17.67 -5.03
N LYS A 44 -19.68 18.83 -4.40
CA LYS A 44 -19.01 19.99 -5.02
C LYS A 44 -17.49 19.90 -5.07
N PHE A 45 -16.84 19.41 -4.01
CA PHE A 45 -15.38 19.36 -3.90
C PHE A 45 -14.95 18.31 -2.88
N PHE A 46 -13.70 17.85 -2.99
CA PHE A 46 -13.12 16.83 -2.13
C PHE A 46 -13.21 17.21 -0.63
N GLY A 47 -13.77 16.31 0.18
CA GLY A 47 -13.94 16.51 1.62
C GLY A 47 -15.12 17.39 2.03
N GLY A 48 -15.86 17.96 1.07
CA GLY A 48 -17.15 18.61 1.32
C GLY A 48 -18.28 17.61 1.54
N PRO A 49 -19.49 18.09 1.89
CA PRO A 49 -20.66 17.23 2.03
C PRO A 49 -21.01 16.48 0.74
N HIS A 50 -21.58 15.28 0.90
CA HIS A 50 -22.04 14.46 -0.21
C HIS A 50 -23.38 14.96 -0.77
N ALA A 51 -23.75 14.49 -1.95
CA ALA A 51 -24.94 14.96 -2.67
C ALA A 51 -26.24 14.84 -1.86
N GLU A 52 -26.39 13.75 -1.11
CA GLU A 52 -27.54 13.47 -0.25
C GLU A 52 -27.65 14.49 0.89
N VAL A 53 -26.51 14.85 1.48
CA VAL A 53 -26.46 15.87 2.53
C VAL A 53 -26.74 17.26 1.95
N GLU A 54 -26.18 17.57 0.78
CA GLU A 54 -26.41 18.85 0.10
C GLU A 54 -27.87 19.02 -0.31
N VAL A 55 -28.52 17.99 -0.85
CA VAL A 55 -29.92 18.08 -1.29
C VAL A 55 -30.89 18.20 -0.11
N ILE A 56 -30.63 17.49 1.00
CA ILE A 56 -31.44 17.59 2.23
C ILE A 56 -31.31 19.01 2.82
N LYS A 57 -30.10 19.57 2.83
CA LYS A 57 -29.89 20.96 3.26
C LYS A 57 -30.59 21.96 2.33
N ALA A 58 -30.53 21.73 1.02
CA ALA A 58 -31.17 22.59 0.03
C ALA A 58 -32.70 22.59 0.15
N LEU A 59 -33.31 21.47 0.58
CA LEU A 59 -34.74 21.42 0.88
C LEU A 59 -35.12 22.39 2.01
N GLY A 60 -34.27 22.53 3.03
CA GLY A 60 -34.41 23.53 4.10
C GLY A 60 -35.62 23.34 5.03
N ARG A 61 -36.39 22.26 4.87
CA ARG A 61 -37.55 21.89 5.68
C ARG A 61 -37.71 20.38 5.76
N ALA A 62 -38.65 19.93 6.60
CA ALA A 62 -39.05 18.52 6.59
C ALA A 62 -39.67 18.13 5.23
N PRO A 63 -39.34 16.93 4.70
CA PRO A 63 -39.95 16.40 3.49
C PRO A 63 -41.42 16.05 3.74
N THR A 64 -42.23 16.10 2.68
CA THR A 64 -43.59 15.56 2.72
C THR A 64 -43.58 14.02 2.80
N SER A 65 -44.71 13.42 3.14
CA SER A 65 -44.81 11.97 3.30
C SER A 65 -44.60 11.18 2.00
N ASP A 66 -44.81 11.82 0.85
CA ASP A 66 -44.63 11.29 -0.50
C ASP A 66 -43.25 11.61 -1.10
N ALA A 67 -42.36 12.27 -0.34
CA ALA A 67 -41.05 12.68 -0.85
C ALA A 67 -40.17 11.49 -1.25
N VAL A 68 -39.57 11.59 -2.44
CA VAL A 68 -38.63 10.60 -2.98
C VAL A 68 -37.27 11.24 -3.22
N LEU A 69 -36.22 10.65 -2.66
CA LEU A 69 -34.84 11.02 -2.93
C LEU A 69 -34.30 10.20 -4.10
N TYR A 70 -33.83 10.85 -5.16
CA TYR A 70 -33.09 10.23 -6.25
C TYR A 70 -31.61 10.54 -6.08
N VAL A 71 -30.75 9.52 -6.14
CA VAL A 71 -29.30 9.67 -6.01
C VAL A 71 -28.57 8.79 -7.02
N THR A 72 -27.53 9.33 -7.65
CA THR A 72 -26.82 8.63 -8.74
C THR A 72 -25.92 7.48 -8.28
N LEU A 73 -25.47 7.49 -7.02
CA LEU A 73 -24.62 6.46 -6.42
C LEU A 73 -25.20 6.01 -5.08
N GLU A 74 -24.97 4.77 -4.69
CA GLU A 74 -25.39 4.24 -3.40
C GLU A 74 -24.92 5.11 -2.22
N PRO A 75 -25.81 5.47 -1.26
CA PRO A 75 -25.44 6.26 -0.09
C PRO A 75 -24.41 5.57 0.81
N CYS A 76 -23.34 6.28 1.14
CA CYS A 76 -22.28 5.73 1.99
C CYS A 76 -22.76 5.42 3.42
N CYS A 77 -22.25 4.32 3.98
CA CYS A 77 -22.63 3.77 5.28
C CYS A 77 -21.50 3.74 6.32
N THR A 78 -20.31 4.22 5.98
CA THR A 78 -19.16 4.32 6.90
C THR A 78 -18.84 5.78 7.20
N VAL A 79 -18.17 6.01 8.33
CA VAL A 79 -17.76 7.36 8.73
C VAL A 79 -16.48 7.72 7.96
N GLY A 80 -16.60 8.70 7.07
CA GLY A 80 -15.47 9.29 6.35
C GLY A 80 -15.03 10.61 6.99
N LYS A 81 -14.69 11.59 6.16
CA LYS A 81 -14.47 12.98 6.60
C LYS A 81 -15.78 13.66 7.02
N THR A 82 -16.89 13.23 6.43
CA THR A 82 -18.26 13.63 6.78
C THR A 82 -19.01 12.47 7.42
N GLY A 83 -20.12 12.76 8.09
CA GLY A 83 -21.03 11.74 8.60
C GLY A 83 -21.61 10.85 7.49
N LYS A 84 -22.21 9.73 7.88
CA LYS A 84 -22.80 8.76 6.95
C LYS A 84 -23.99 9.38 6.21
N CYS A 85 -24.09 9.13 4.91
CA CYS A 85 -25.24 9.58 4.14
C CYS A 85 -26.52 8.84 4.56
N THR A 86 -26.41 7.55 4.91
CA THR A 86 -27.53 6.79 5.47
C THR A 86 -28.14 7.47 6.70
N ASP A 87 -27.31 7.96 7.62
CA ASP A 87 -27.79 8.60 8.85
C ASP A 87 -28.47 9.93 8.55
N ALA A 88 -27.94 10.70 7.60
CA ALA A 88 -28.54 11.96 7.17
C ALA A 88 -29.91 11.75 6.50
N ILE A 89 -30.03 10.73 5.65
CA ILE A 89 -31.30 10.36 5.01
C ILE A 89 -32.32 9.96 6.08
N LEU A 90 -31.96 9.08 7.00
CA LEU A 90 -32.87 8.63 8.07
C LEU A 90 -33.30 9.79 8.98
N ALA A 91 -32.37 10.67 9.37
CA ALA A 91 -32.67 11.83 10.18
C ALA A 91 -33.57 12.85 9.47
N SER A 92 -33.54 12.91 8.13
CA SER A 92 -34.40 13.80 7.35
C SER A 92 -35.86 13.37 7.31
N GLY A 93 -36.16 12.09 7.58
CA GLY A 93 -37.51 11.53 7.54
C GLY A 93 -37.99 11.11 6.14
N ILE A 94 -37.12 11.12 5.12
CA ILE A 94 -37.43 10.59 3.78
C ILE A 94 -37.69 9.09 3.87
N LYS A 95 -38.81 8.64 3.26
CA LYS A 95 -39.25 7.24 3.31
C LYS A 95 -39.06 6.47 2.00
N SER A 96 -38.73 7.14 0.91
CA SER A 96 -38.49 6.51 -0.40
C SER A 96 -37.20 7.03 -1.03
N VAL A 97 -36.33 6.11 -1.45
CA VAL A 97 -35.03 6.41 -2.06
C VAL A 97 -34.87 5.60 -3.34
N VAL A 98 -34.43 6.26 -4.41
CA VAL A 98 -34.15 5.66 -5.71
C VAL A 98 -32.66 5.82 -6.00
N VAL A 99 -31.97 4.69 -6.10
CA VAL A 99 -30.52 4.61 -6.30
C VAL A 99 -30.21 4.21 -7.74
N GLY A 100 -29.36 5.01 -8.39
CA GLY A 100 -28.88 4.76 -9.75
C GLY A 100 -27.92 3.58 -9.82
N ALA A 101 -26.65 3.81 -9.43
CA ALA A 101 -25.60 2.80 -9.40
C ALA A 101 -25.31 2.27 -7.98
N ILE A 102 -24.93 0.99 -7.89
CA ILE A 102 -24.39 0.39 -6.66
C ILE A 102 -22.94 0.84 -6.49
N ASP A 103 -22.52 1.17 -5.26
CA ASP A 103 -21.14 1.58 -5.01
C ASP A 103 -20.20 0.38 -5.21
N PRO A 104 -19.20 0.45 -6.12
CA PRO A 104 -18.24 -0.63 -6.34
C PRO A 104 -17.25 -0.82 -5.18
N ASN A 105 -17.18 0.11 -4.23
CA ASN A 105 -16.33 0.00 -3.05
C ASN A 105 -16.85 -1.14 -2.14
N PRO A 106 -16.04 -2.18 -1.84
CA PRO A 106 -16.46 -3.30 -1.00
C PRO A 106 -16.94 -2.91 0.41
N LYS A 107 -16.54 -1.73 0.92
CA LYS A 107 -17.01 -1.19 2.20
C LYS A 107 -18.45 -0.69 2.16
N HIS A 108 -19.02 -0.49 0.97
CA HIS A 108 -20.33 0.12 0.76
C HIS A 108 -21.26 -0.73 -0.08
N GLN A 109 -20.71 -1.50 -1.03
CA GLN A 109 -21.43 -2.31 -2.01
C GLN A 109 -22.65 -3.05 -1.42
N GLY A 110 -23.84 -2.49 -1.63
CA GLY A 110 -25.14 -3.00 -1.14
C GLY A 110 -25.44 -2.76 0.34
N GLN A 111 -24.45 -2.38 1.15
CA GLN A 111 -24.59 -2.21 2.60
C GLN A 111 -25.41 -0.96 2.96
N GLY A 112 -25.24 0.15 2.23
CA GLY A 112 -26.00 1.38 2.47
C GLY A 112 -27.48 1.18 2.17
N ILE A 113 -27.77 0.49 1.07
CA ILE A 113 -29.13 0.09 0.67
C ILE A 113 -29.77 -0.80 1.74
N GLU A 114 -29.05 -1.79 2.26
CA GLU A 114 -29.57 -2.67 3.31
C GLU A 114 -29.90 -1.92 4.60
N ILE A 115 -29.06 -0.97 5.01
CA ILE A 115 -29.30 -0.15 6.22
C ILE A 115 -30.60 0.63 6.08
N LEU A 116 -30.82 1.29 4.94
CA LEU A 116 -32.03 2.05 4.68
C LEU A 116 -33.28 1.16 4.69
N ARG A 117 -33.22 -0.01 4.02
CA ARG A 117 -34.33 -0.99 4.01
C ARG A 117 -34.67 -1.49 5.41
N LYS A 118 -33.66 -1.83 6.23
CA LYS A 118 -33.86 -2.29 7.61
C LYS A 118 -34.51 -1.22 8.50
N ALA A 119 -34.28 0.05 8.19
CA ALA A 119 -34.90 1.19 8.89
C ALA A 119 -36.30 1.55 8.36
N GLY A 120 -36.85 0.78 7.42
CA GLY A 120 -38.20 0.98 6.88
C GLY A 120 -38.29 1.99 5.73
N VAL A 121 -37.17 2.39 5.13
CA VAL A 121 -37.14 3.19 3.90
C VAL A 121 -37.34 2.26 2.70
N GLU A 122 -38.26 2.61 1.80
CA GLU A 122 -38.43 1.95 0.52
C GLU A 122 -37.25 2.31 -0.39
N VAL A 123 -36.51 1.30 -0.89
CA VAL A 123 -35.34 1.54 -1.75
C VAL A 123 -35.47 0.82 -3.08
N THR A 124 -35.66 1.61 -4.15
CA THR A 124 -35.59 1.15 -5.55
C THR A 124 -34.17 1.30 -6.05
N THR A 125 -33.63 0.29 -6.73
CA THR A 125 -32.24 0.27 -7.23
C THR A 125 -32.21 0.02 -8.73
N GLY A 126 -31.19 0.55 -9.41
CA GLY A 126 -30.88 0.20 -10.79
C GLY A 126 -31.54 1.10 -11.86
N VAL A 127 -32.16 2.20 -11.45
CA VAL A 127 -32.75 3.18 -12.38
C VAL A 127 -31.61 3.90 -13.11
N LEU A 128 -31.52 3.70 -14.44
CA LEU A 128 -30.41 4.20 -15.26
C LEU A 128 -29.02 3.80 -14.74
N ALA A 129 -28.89 2.60 -14.14
CA ALA A 129 -27.66 2.12 -13.51
C ALA A 129 -26.42 2.32 -14.39
N LYS A 130 -26.51 1.94 -15.67
CA LYS A 130 -25.41 2.06 -16.63
C LYS A 130 -24.94 3.51 -16.81
N GLU A 131 -25.87 4.45 -16.97
CA GLU A 131 -25.55 5.87 -17.14
C GLU A 131 -24.94 6.45 -15.84
N CYS A 132 -25.47 6.04 -14.69
CA CYS A 132 -24.92 6.42 -13.39
C CYS A 132 -23.51 5.84 -13.16
N GLU A 133 -23.23 4.62 -13.62
CA GLU A 133 -21.88 4.03 -13.58
C GLU A 133 -20.91 4.77 -14.52
N GLU A 134 -21.38 5.19 -15.70
CA GLU A 134 -20.59 5.92 -16.69
C GLU A 134 -20.19 7.34 -16.23
N LEU A 135 -20.79 7.88 -15.16
CA LEU A 135 -20.30 9.09 -14.50
C LEU A 135 -18.89 8.92 -13.90
N ASN A 136 -18.54 7.68 -13.51
CA ASN A 136 -17.41 7.40 -12.63
C ASN A 136 -16.50 6.27 -13.13
N PRO A 137 -16.08 6.25 -14.42
CA PRO A 137 -15.38 5.09 -15.00
C PRO A 137 -14.04 4.79 -14.31
N ALA A 138 -13.25 5.82 -14.00
CA ALA A 138 -11.95 5.66 -13.32
C ALA A 138 -12.11 5.21 -11.85
N PHE A 139 -13.06 5.81 -11.12
CA PHE A 139 -13.39 5.40 -9.75
C PHE A 139 -13.91 3.96 -9.71
N ASN A 140 -14.83 3.60 -10.61
CA ASN A 140 -15.39 2.26 -10.70
C ASN A 140 -14.34 1.21 -11.05
N ALA A 141 -13.49 1.50 -12.04
CA ALA A 141 -12.38 0.62 -12.39
C ALA A 141 -11.42 0.43 -11.22
N ARG A 142 -11.09 1.50 -10.48
CA ARG A 142 -10.21 1.45 -9.30
C ARG A 142 -10.81 0.63 -8.16
N MET A 143 -12.08 0.83 -7.82
CA MET A 143 -12.75 0.09 -6.74
C MET A 143 -12.97 -1.39 -7.08
N ARG A 144 -13.13 -1.71 -8.38
CA ARG A 144 -13.27 -3.08 -8.88
C ARG A 144 -11.92 -3.78 -9.10
N ALA A 145 -10.83 -3.02 -9.25
CA ALA A 145 -9.50 -3.59 -9.38
C ALA A 145 -9.06 -4.18 -8.03
N ALA A 146 -8.63 -5.45 -8.04
CA ALA A 146 -7.81 -5.95 -6.95
C ALA A 146 -6.56 -5.07 -6.84
N LEU A 147 -6.10 -4.80 -5.61
CA LEU A 147 -4.80 -4.15 -5.38
C LEU A 147 -3.76 -4.79 -6.30
N PRO A 148 -2.97 -4.00 -7.04
CA PRO A 148 -1.84 -4.54 -7.78
C PRO A 148 -1.02 -5.44 -6.85
N PRO A 149 -0.53 -6.60 -7.35
CA PRO A 149 0.41 -7.45 -6.65
C PRO A 149 1.44 -6.64 -5.85
N LEU A 150 1.49 -6.86 -4.54
CA LEU A 150 2.50 -6.31 -3.67
C LEU A 150 3.68 -7.28 -3.58
N PHE A 151 4.89 -6.74 -3.71
CA PHE A 151 6.14 -7.45 -3.51
C PHE A 151 6.74 -7.05 -2.16
N ASP A 152 6.78 -8.00 -1.22
CA ASP A 152 7.60 -7.88 -0.02
C ASP A 152 9.07 -8.11 -0.36
N THR A 153 9.80 -7.00 -0.53
CA THR A 153 11.20 -7.02 -0.99
C THR A 153 12.20 -7.44 0.08
N HIS A 154 11.77 -7.62 1.33
CA HIS A 154 12.63 -8.09 2.41
C HIS A 154 11.81 -8.81 3.49
N CYS A 155 11.97 -10.12 3.58
CA CYS A 155 11.35 -10.94 4.62
C CYS A 155 12.24 -12.12 4.99
N HIS A 156 12.08 -12.65 6.20
CA HIS A 156 12.81 -13.82 6.68
C HIS A 156 11.83 -14.95 7.00
N LEU A 157 11.36 -15.60 5.94
CA LEU A 157 10.34 -16.64 6.02
C LEU A 157 10.88 -17.91 6.69
N TYR A 158 12.19 -18.11 6.81
CA TYR A 158 12.75 -19.32 7.41
C TYR A 158 12.67 -19.36 8.95
N TYR A 159 12.30 -18.26 9.63
CA TYR A 159 12.20 -18.27 11.09
C TYR A 159 11.12 -19.26 11.57
N ASP A 160 11.46 -19.95 12.67
CA ASP A 160 10.60 -20.90 13.37
C ASP A 160 9.34 -20.22 13.93
N ASP A 161 9.36 -18.88 14.11
CA ASP A 161 8.20 -18.06 14.45
C ASP A 161 6.99 -18.33 13.56
N PHE A 162 7.18 -18.81 12.32
CA PHE A 162 6.13 -19.11 11.35
C PHE A 162 5.77 -20.60 11.27
N ASP A 163 6.44 -21.51 11.98
CA ASP A 163 6.25 -22.96 11.78
C ASP A 163 4.83 -23.43 12.08
N ALA A 164 4.17 -22.82 13.06
CA ALA A 164 2.84 -23.19 13.47
C ALA A 164 1.73 -22.78 12.48
N ASP A 165 1.96 -21.77 11.63
CA ASP A 165 0.91 -21.14 10.82
C ASP A 165 1.37 -20.65 9.43
N ARG A 166 2.45 -21.21 8.90
CA ARG A 166 3.09 -20.76 7.65
C ARG A 166 2.12 -20.71 6.47
N ALA A 167 1.28 -21.73 6.32
CA ALA A 167 0.31 -21.81 5.23
C ALA A 167 -0.75 -20.72 5.36
N GLU A 168 -1.23 -20.49 6.58
CA GLU A 168 -2.18 -19.45 6.92
C GLU A 168 -1.58 -18.05 6.76
N MET A 169 -0.29 -17.87 7.10
CA MET A 169 0.44 -16.62 6.88
C MET A 169 0.50 -16.27 5.40
N PHE A 170 0.84 -17.22 4.51
CA PHE A 170 0.78 -16.99 3.06
C PHE A 170 -0.65 -16.71 2.57
N ALA A 171 -1.66 -17.37 3.15
CA ALA A 171 -3.06 -17.12 2.81
C ALA A 171 -3.49 -15.69 3.20
N ARG A 172 -3.09 -15.20 4.38
CA ARG A 172 -3.33 -13.82 4.84
C ARG A 172 -2.61 -12.81 3.94
N ALA A 173 -1.35 -13.07 3.58
CA ALA A 173 -0.57 -12.22 2.68
C ALA A 173 -1.28 -12.08 1.32
N LYS A 174 -1.69 -13.21 0.73
CA LYS A 174 -2.44 -13.24 -0.53
C LYS A 174 -3.76 -12.48 -0.44
N ALA A 175 -4.48 -12.60 0.68
CA ALA A 175 -5.78 -11.92 0.88
C ALA A 175 -5.67 -10.39 0.85
N VAL A 176 -4.51 -9.83 1.19
CA VAL A 176 -4.23 -8.38 1.14
C VAL A 176 -3.43 -7.95 -0.09
N GLY A 177 -3.21 -8.86 -1.05
CA GLY A 177 -2.51 -8.58 -2.31
C GLY A 177 -0.99 -8.79 -2.29
N VAL A 178 -0.40 -9.16 -1.15
CA VAL A 178 1.03 -9.49 -1.05
C VAL A 178 1.27 -10.89 -1.59
N ASN A 179 1.97 -10.98 -2.71
CA ASN A 179 2.07 -12.23 -3.45
C ASN A 179 3.46 -12.58 -3.96
N THR A 180 4.42 -11.68 -3.84
CA THR A 180 5.81 -11.92 -4.22
C THR A 180 6.69 -11.63 -3.01
N PHE A 181 7.69 -12.48 -2.76
CA PHE A 181 8.50 -12.41 -1.55
C PHE A 181 9.97 -12.61 -1.89
N LEU A 182 10.83 -11.79 -1.30
CA LEU A 182 12.28 -11.99 -1.32
C LEU A 182 12.70 -12.44 0.07
N ASN A 183 13.00 -13.74 0.19
CA ASN A 183 13.44 -14.37 1.42
C ASN A 183 14.95 -14.16 1.60
N VAL A 184 15.35 -13.38 2.61
CA VAL A 184 16.70 -12.82 2.69
C VAL A 184 17.62 -13.67 3.54
N GLY A 185 18.68 -14.21 2.91
CA GLY A 185 19.70 -15.01 3.59
C GLY A 185 20.71 -14.15 4.37
N VAL A 186 21.04 -14.56 5.60
CA VAL A 186 21.96 -13.82 6.51
C VAL A 186 23.32 -14.48 6.72
N ASN A 187 23.48 -15.72 6.28
CA ASN A 187 24.75 -16.47 6.20
C ASN A 187 24.59 -17.61 5.19
N LEU A 188 25.65 -18.41 4.91
CA LEU A 188 25.56 -19.49 3.92
C LEU A 188 24.49 -20.54 4.27
N ALA A 189 24.42 -20.98 5.52
CA ALA A 189 23.46 -21.99 5.96
C ALA A 189 22.01 -21.53 5.74
N ILE A 190 21.68 -20.33 6.19
CA ILE A 190 20.36 -19.73 6.00
C ILE A 190 20.08 -19.40 4.54
N SER A 191 21.09 -19.00 3.76
CA SER A 191 20.93 -18.76 2.32
C SER A 191 20.53 -20.04 1.57
N LYS A 192 21.06 -21.21 1.98
CA LYS A 192 20.63 -22.52 1.44
C LYS A 192 19.16 -22.79 1.78
N VAL A 193 18.73 -22.55 3.02
CA VAL A 193 17.32 -22.66 3.42
C VAL A 193 16.44 -21.69 2.62
N CYS A 194 16.87 -20.45 2.41
CA CYS A 194 16.13 -19.49 1.59
C CYS A 194 15.91 -20.00 0.17
N LEU A 195 16.92 -20.63 -0.42
CA LEU A 195 16.81 -21.27 -1.73
C LEU A 195 15.79 -22.43 -1.72
N GLU A 196 15.82 -23.31 -0.72
CA GLU A 196 14.83 -24.40 -0.58
C GLU A 196 13.38 -23.86 -0.57
N TYR A 197 13.15 -22.74 0.14
CA TYR A 197 11.86 -22.05 0.12
C TYR A 197 11.52 -21.48 -1.26
N ALA A 198 12.48 -20.88 -1.95
CA ALA A 198 12.28 -20.32 -3.29
C ALA A 198 12.05 -21.38 -4.38
N GLU A 199 12.55 -22.61 -4.19
CA GLU A 199 12.24 -23.78 -5.03
C GLU A 199 10.85 -24.34 -4.73
N LYS A 200 10.46 -24.36 -3.45
CA LYS A 200 9.16 -24.85 -3.00
C LYS A 200 8.00 -23.95 -3.42
N TYR A 201 8.18 -22.63 -3.38
CA TYR A 201 7.13 -21.65 -3.67
C TYR A 201 7.47 -20.80 -4.90
N SER A 202 6.67 -20.92 -5.95
CA SER A 202 6.94 -20.28 -7.25
C SER A 202 7.03 -18.76 -7.19
N ASN A 203 6.40 -18.14 -6.19
CA ASN A 203 6.36 -16.71 -5.95
C ASN A 203 7.34 -16.22 -4.86
N VAL A 204 8.21 -17.11 -4.37
CA VAL A 204 9.31 -16.77 -3.47
C VAL A 204 10.62 -16.76 -4.26
N TYR A 205 11.46 -15.79 -3.95
CA TYR A 205 12.84 -15.66 -4.40
C TYR A 205 13.75 -15.62 -3.18
N ALA A 206 15.04 -15.83 -3.40
CA ALA A 206 16.04 -15.83 -2.34
C ALA A 206 17.12 -14.77 -2.61
N SER A 207 17.77 -14.32 -1.55
CA SER A 207 19.08 -13.69 -1.61
C SER A 207 20.12 -14.54 -0.89
N ALA A 208 21.39 -14.28 -1.13
CA ALA A 208 22.49 -14.92 -0.41
C ALA A 208 23.56 -13.89 -0.02
N GLY A 209 23.99 -13.94 1.23
CA GLY A 209 24.92 -12.97 1.81
C GLY A 209 25.38 -13.37 3.21
N VAL A 210 26.15 -12.48 3.84
CA VAL A 210 26.51 -12.56 5.26
C VAL A 210 26.15 -11.23 5.91
N HIS A 211 25.17 -11.27 6.79
CA HIS A 211 24.74 -10.13 7.59
C HIS A 211 25.90 -9.64 8.47
N PRO A 212 26.07 -8.33 8.71
CA PRO A 212 27.17 -7.79 9.52
C PRO A 212 27.31 -8.41 10.91
N THR A 213 26.23 -8.83 11.56
CA THR A 213 26.31 -9.52 12.87
C THR A 213 26.97 -10.90 12.76
N GLU A 214 26.90 -11.55 11.61
CA GLU A 214 27.50 -12.87 11.33
C GLU A 214 28.91 -12.78 10.72
N ALA A 215 29.42 -11.57 10.45
CA ALA A 215 30.68 -11.34 9.75
C ALA A 215 31.90 -12.02 10.41
N HIS A 216 31.96 -12.07 11.75
CA HIS A 216 33.05 -12.73 12.48
C HIS A 216 33.11 -14.26 12.31
N LYS A 217 32.03 -14.88 11.82
CA LYS A 217 31.96 -16.33 11.56
C LYS A 217 32.26 -16.67 10.10
N ALA A 218 32.35 -15.68 9.22
CA ALA A 218 32.49 -15.91 7.78
C ALA A 218 33.84 -16.56 7.44
N THR A 219 33.77 -17.66 6.70
CA THR A 219 34.92 -18.43 6.21
C THR A 219 35.05 -18.33 4.69
N GLU A 220 36.19 -18.75 4.13
CA GLU A 220 36.36 -18.86 2.67
C GLU A 220 35.34 -19.80 2.03
N GLU A 221 34.92 -20.85 2.75
CA GLU A 221 33.88 -21.77 2.29
C GLU A 221 32.53 -21.04 2.18
N ASP A 222 32.21 -20.14 3.11
CA ASP A 222 30.98 -19.34 3.05
C ASP A 222 30.95 -18.44 1.81
N PHE A 223 32.04 -17.73 1.52
CA PHE A 223 32.11 -16.88 0.33
C PHE A 223 31.98 -17.69 -0.96
N ALA A 224 32.68 -18.83 -1.07
CA ALA A 224 32.59 -19.70 -2.23
C ALA A 224 31.19 -20.31 -2.39
N GLY A 225 30.56 -20.72 -1.28
CA GLY A 225 29.21 -21.27 -1.25
C GLY A 225 28.16 -20.23 -1.66
N ILE A 226 28.27 -18.99 -1.18
CA ILE A 226 27.36 -17.90 -1.55
C ILE A 226 27.51 -17.57 -3.04
N GLU A 227 28.73 -17.47 -3.56
CA GLU A 227 28.98 -17.23 -5.00
C GLU A 227 28.42 -18.38 -5.87
N ALA A 228 28.42 -19.61 -5.36
CA ALA A 228 27.76 -20.74 -6.03
C ALA A 228 26.22 -20.61 -6.02
N LEU A 229 25.62 -20.25 -4.88
CA LEU A 229 24.17 -20.06 -4.76
C LEU A 229 23.65 -18.96 -5.71
N LEU A 230 24.41 -17.87 -5.88
CA LEU A 230 24.06 -16.74 -6.75
C LEU A 230 23.92 -17.09 -8.24
N LYS A 231 24.40 -18.28 -8.66
CA LYS A 231 24.18 -18.82 -10.01
C LYS A 231 22.78 -19.37 -10.22
N HIS A 232 22.06 -19.70 -9.15
CA HIS A 232 20.72 -20.25 -9.24
C HIS A 232 19.71 -19.15 -9.65
N PRO A 233 18.77 -19.41 -10.59
CA PRO A 233 17.85 -18.38 -11.10
C PRO A 233 16.92 -17.80 -10.03
N LYS A 234 16.64 -18.54 -8.96
CA LYS A 234 15.85 -18.07 -7.81
C LYS A 234 16.63 -17.25 -6.79
N VAL A 235 17.96 -17.23 -6.87
CA VAL A 235 18.80 -16.37 -6.01
C VAL A 235 19.07 -15.08 -6.78
N VAL A 236 18.29 -14.04 -6.47
CA VAL A 236 18.16 -12.84 -7.32
C VAL A 236 19.00 -11.67 -6.85
N ALA A 237 19.49 -11.70 -5.61
CA ALA A 237 20.24 -10.60 -5.01
C ALA A 237 21.38 -11.10 -4.11
N LEU A 238 22.41 -10.26 -3.98
CA LEU A 238 23.52 -10.44 -3.06
C LEU A 238 23.18 -9.68 -1.77
N GLY A 239 23.03 -10.40 -0.68
CA GLY A 239 22.55 -9.83 0.57
C GLY A 239 21.85 -10.87 1.43
N GLU A 240 21.70 -10.61 2.72
CA GLU A 240 21.95 -9.33 3.37
C GLU A 240 23.44 -9.07 3.62
N VAL A 241 23.91 -7.85 3.32
CA VAL A 241 25.30 -7.42 3.55
C VAL A 241 25.31 -5.96 3.96
N GLY A 242 26.35 -5.48 4.64
CA GLY A 242 26.44 -4.07 5.02
C GLY A 242 27.15 -3.91 6.35
N LEU A 243 26.72 -2.92 7.14
CA LEU A 243 27.30 -2.59 8.43
C LEU A 243 26.21 -2.44 9.49
N ASP A 244 26.52 -2.88 10.71
CA ASP A 244 25.70 -2.68 11.91
C ASP A 244 26.59 -2.26 13.07
N PHE A 245 26.54 -0.99 13.45
CA PHE A 245 27.34 -0.45 14.55
C PHE A 245 26.59 -0.38 15.87
N TYR A 246 25.33 -0.82 15.88
CA TYR A 246 24.50 -0.93 17.07
C TYR A 246 24.69 -2.30 17.72
N HIS A 247 24.55 -3.37 16.94
CA HIS A 247 24.80 -4.74 17.37
C HIS A 247 26.30 -5.06 17.28
N GLN A 248 26.91 -5.42 18.41
CA GLN A 248 28.37 -5.57 18.54
C GLN A 248 28.86 -7.02 18.41
N ASP A 249 28.06 -7.91 17.82
CA ASP A 249 28.39 -9.32 17.64
C ASP A 249 29.65 -9.52 16.78
N SER A 250 29.89 -8.64 15.80
CA SER A 250 31.10 -8.62 14.97
C SER A 250 31.86 -7.29 15.14
N PRO A 251 33.19 -7.30 15.33
CA PRO A 251 33.99 -6.09 15.34
C PRO A 251 33.86 -5.29 14.04
N ARG A 252 33.85 -3.95 14.13
CA ARG A 252 33.61 -3.05 12.99
C ARG A 252 34.59 -3.30 11.83
N ASP A 253 35.88 -3.50 12.12
CA ASP A 253 36.89 -3.75 11.09
C ASP A 253 36.65 -5.07 10.35
N ILE A 254 36.06 -6.07 11.02
CA ILE A 254 35.67 -7.34 10.41
C ILE A 254 34.44 -7.15 9.52
N GLN A 255 33.43 -6.40 9.98
CA GLN A 255 32.26 -6.07 9.15
C GLN A 255 32.69 -5.34 7.87
N GLU A 256 33.57 -4.34 7.98
CA GLU A 256 34.07 -3.60 6.81
C GLU A 256 34.84 -4.49 5.83
N LYS A 257 35.71 -5.37 6.32
CA LYS A 257 36.44 -6.34 5.47
C LYS A 257 35.48 -7.28 4.73
N VAL A 258 34.50 -7.84 5.44
CA VAL A 258 33.49 -8.73 4.84
C VAL A 258 32.65 -7.97 3.81
N PHE A 259 32.24 -6.74 4.11
CA PHE A 259 31.47 -5.92 3.19
C PHE A 259 32.24 -5.62 1.89
N ILE A 260 33.53 -5.26 1.98
CA ILE A 260 34.38 -5.05 0.79
C ILE A 260 34.43 -6.31 -0.08
N ARG A 261 34.56 -7.50 0.50
CA ARG A 261 34.55 -8.76 -0.26
C ARG A 261 33.25 -8.98 -1.03
N PHE A 262 32.12 -8.56 -0.46
CA PHE A 262 30.83 -8.63 -1.16
C PHE A 262 30.69 -7.58 -2.26
N LEU A 263 31.27 -6.39 -2.10
CA LEU A 263 31.38 -5.42 -3.20
C LEU A 263 32.22 -5.99 -4.35
N GLU A 264 33.34 -6.65 -4.05
CA GLU A 264 34.16 -7.34 -5.06
C GLU A 264 33.41 -8.51 -5.73
N MET A 265 32.66 -9.30 -4.95
CA MET A 265 31.84 -10.40 -5.47
C MET A 265 30.73 -9.89 -6.40
N GLN A 266 30.08 -8.78 -6.02
CA GLN A 266 29.03 -8.15 -6.81
C GLN A 266 29.51 -7.79 -8.23
N GLN A 267 30.75 -7.35 -8.38
CA GLN A 267 31.35 -7.04 -9.69
C GLN A 267 31.41 -8.28 -10.61
N ARG A 268 31.59 -9.48 -10.03
CA ARG A 268 31.67 -10.74 -10.76
C ARG A 268 30.29 -11.28 -11.09
N VAL A 269 29.37 -11.30 -10.12
CA VAL A 269 28.04 -11.92 -10.27
C VAL A 269 27.00 -10.99 -10.90
N LYS A 270 27.22 -9.67 -10.85
CA LYS A 270 26.34 -8.61 -11.40
C LYS A 270 24.89 -8.70 -10.91
N LYS A 271 24.70 -9.10 -9.65
CA LYS A 271 23.41 -9.12 -8.95
C LYS A 271 23.24 -7.84 -8.13
N PRO A 272 22.00 -7.38 -7.88
CA PRO A 272 21.75 -6.25 -7.01
C PRO A 272 22.14 -6.54 -5.56
N LEU A 273 22.57 -5.51 -4.82
CA LEU A 273 22.90 -5.58 -3.40
C LEU A 273 21.66 -5.33 -2.52
N ILE A 274 21.53 -6.06 -1.41
CA ILE A 274 20.62 -5.73 -0.30
C ILE A 274 21.49 -5.22 0.85
N ILE A 275 21.49 -3.89 1.04
CA ILE A 275 22.35 -3.20 1.99
C ILE A 275 21.64 -3.03 3.33
N HIS A 276 22.19 -3.65 4.38
CA HIS A 276 21.89 -3.37 5.78
C HIS A 276 22.64 -2.14 6.27
N SER A 277 21.97 -1.32 7.06
CA SER A 277 22.56 -0.14 7.69
C SER A 277 21.93 0.11 9.05
N ARG A 278 22.76 0.10 10.10
CA ARG A 278 22.36 0.48 11.46
C ARG A 278 23.46 1.29 12.13
N ASP A 279 23.16 2.55 12.45
CA ASP A 279 24.07 3.52 13.08
C ASP A 279 25.42 3.68 12.35
N CYS A 280 25.42 3.53 11.02
CA CYS A 280 26.65 3.44 10.22
C CYS A 280 26.61 4.17 8.88
N PHE A 281 25.59 5.00 8.59
CA PHE A 281 25.39 5.60 7.26
C PHE A 281 26.63 6.34 6.75
N ASP A 282 27.27 7.18 7.57
CA ASP A 282 28.43 7.96 7.14
C ASP A 282 29.57 7.05 6.66
N ARG A 283 29.90 6.02 7.45
CA ARG A 283 30.97 5.08 7.12
C ARG A 283 30.62 4.20 5.92
N LEU A 284 29.39 3.70 5.88
CA LEU A 284 28.89 2.86 4.80
C LEU A 284 28.90 3.60 3.45
N LEU A 285 28.44 4.85 3.43
CA LEU A 285 28.45 5.71 2.24
C LEU A 285 29.88 6.09 1.82
N GLU A 286 30.78 6.36 2.77
CA GLU A 286 32.20 6.60 2.48
C GLU A 286 32.83 5.39 1.78
N MET A 287 32.62 4.17 2.30
CA MET A 287 33.13 2.94 1.70
C MET A 287 32.59 2.72 0.29
N LEU A 288 31.29 2.91 0.07
CA LEU A 288 30.67 2.77 -1.25
C LEU A 288 31.23 3.78 -2.27
N ARG A 289 31.49 5.03 -1.86
CA ARG A 289 32.13 6.03 -2.73
C ARG A 289 33.57 5.67 -3.07
N ASN A 290 34.34 5.26 -2.08
CA ASN A 290 35.76 4.94 -2.25
C ASN A 290 35.98 3.68 -3.09
N PHE A 291 34.99 2.78 -3.16
CA PHE A 291 35.06 1.61 -4.04
C PHE A 291 34.91 1.98 -5.53
N ASP A 292 34.45 3.20 -5.86
CA ASP A 292 34.39 3.83 -7.19
C ASP A 292 33.72 2.97 -8.30
N LYS A 293 32.48 2.54 -8.03
CA LYS A 293 31.67 1.70 -8.95
C LYS A 293 30.21 2.15 -9.11
N ALA A 294 29.90 3.39 -8.76
CA ALA A 294 28.56 3.94 -9.02
C ALA A 294 28.29 4.06 -10.55
N PRO A 295 27.03 3.90 -11.00
CA PRO A 295 25.86 3.58 -10.19
C PRO A 295 25.80 2.09 -9.80
N TYR A 296 25.43 1.83 -8.55
CA TYR A 296 25.13 0.49 -8.03
C TYR A 296 23.72 0.06 -8.42
N ALA A 297 23.52 -1.25 -8.54
CA ALA A 297 22.20 -1.88 -8.51
C ALA A 297 21.96 -2.45 -7.11
N GLY A 298 20.83 -2.14 -6.51
CA GLY A 298 20.50 -2.62 -5.17
C GLY A 298 19.52 -1.73 -4.43
N VAL A 299 19.38 -2.03 -3.13
CA VAL A 299 18.48 -1.35 -2.21
C VAL A 299 19.17 -1.14 -0.87
N PHE A 300 18.96 0.04 -0.27
CA PHE A 300 19.09 0.20 1.17
C PHE A 300 17.80 -0.30 1.80
N HIS A 301 17.87 -1.51 2.38
CA HIS A 301 16.73 -2.09 3.06
C HIS A 301 16.50 -1.38 4.40
N CYS A 302 15.29 -1.47 4.91
CA CYS A 302 14.80 -0.91 6.15
C CYS A 302 15.38 0.49 6.41
N PHE A 303 15.25 1.38 5.42
CA PHE A 303 15.91 2.67 5.47
C PHE A 303 15.47 3.46 6.70
N THR A 304 16.44 3.91 7.50
CA THR A 304 16.23 4.61 8.77
C THR A 304 16.82 6.03 8.77
N GLY A 305 17.38 6.46 7.64
CA GLY A 305 17.99 7.78 7.49
C GLY A 305 16.98 8.90 7.22
N ASN A 306 17.51 10.11 7.07
CA ASN A 306 16.74 11.30 6.70
C ASN A 306 16.84 11.60 5.18
N ARG A 307 16.23 12.70 4.73
CA ARG A 307 16.28 13.15 3.32
C ARG A 307 17.69 13.31 2.75
N ALA A 308 18.63 13.82 3.55
CA ALA A 308 20.00 14.06 3.09
C ALA A 308 20.76 12.74 2.89
N VAL A 309 20.58 11.77 3.79
CA VAL A 309 21.13 10.42 3.63
C VAL A 309 20.48 9.72 2.43
N MET A 310 19.15 9.82 2.29
CA MET A 310 18.42 9.23 1.16
C MET A 310 18.95 9.72 -0.19
N LYS A 311 19.18 11.03 -0.34
CA LYS A 311 19.77 11.62 -1.56
C LYS A 311 21.14 11.03 -1.85
N GLN A 312 22.00 10.88 -0.85
CA GLN A 312 23.32 10.27 -1.02
C GLN A 312 23.23 8.79 -1.46
N CYS A 313 22.27 8.02 -0.93
CA CYS A 313 22.01 6.65 -1.38
C CYS A 313 21.52 6.61 -2.83
N LEU A 314 20.62 7.53 -3.21
CA LEU A 314 20.08 7.65 -4.57
C LEU A 314 21.17 8.06 -5.59
N ASP A 315 22.07 8.98 -5.22
CA ASP A 315 23.19 9.41 -6.05
C ASP A 315 24.16 8.26 -6.37
N LEU A 316 24.25 7.28 -5.47
CA LEU A 316 25.00 6.04 -5.67
C LEU A 316 24.24 5.00 -6.52
N GLY A 317 22.98 5.26 -6.88
CA GLY A 317 22.16 4.40 -7.75
C GLY A 317 21.20 3.46 -7.04
N PHE A 318 21.17 3.46 -5.70
CA PHE A 318 20.33 2.53 -4.93
C PHE A 318 18.85 2.91 -4.92
N HIS A 319 18.01 1.90 -4.73
CA HIS A 319 16.62 2.05 -4.27
C HIS A 319 16.57 2.24 -2.75
N ILE A 320 15.45 2.76 -2.27
CA ILE A 320 15.19 3.00 -0.85
C ILE A 320 13.95 2.23 -0.45
N SER A 321 14.10 1.28 0.48
CA SER A 321 12.98 0.49 0.99
C SER A 321 12.50 1.01 2.34
N PHE A 322 11.19 1.11 2.51
CA PHE A 322 10.55 1.54 3.75
C PHE A 322 9.77 0.37 4.36
N SER A 323 10.08 0.05 5.62
CA SER A 323 9.41 -1.02 6.38
C SER A 323 8.28 -0.47 7.28
N GLY A 324 7.71 -1.35 8.10
CA GLY A 324 6.64 -1.02 9.06
C GLY A 324 6.98 0.14 10.01
N ILE A 325 8.27 0.44 10.22
CA ILE A 325 8.70 1.58 11.03
C ILE A 325 8.22 2.94 10.51
N LEU A 326 7.87 3.05 9.21
CA LEU A 326 7.32 4.27 8.62
C LEU A 326 6.04 4.74 9.34
N THR A 327 5.29 3.77 9.87
CA THR A 327 4.03 3.99 10.60
C THR A 327 4.24 4.52 12.03
N TYR A 328 5.48 4.48 12.55
CA TYR A 328 5.74 4.80 13.96
C TYR A 328 5.62 6.29 14.23
N LYS A 329 4.92 6.67 15.30
CA LYS A 329 4.60 8.08 15.59
C LYS A 329 5.80 9.03 15.54
N LYS A 330 6.99 8.60 15.99
CA LYS A 330 8.20 9.45 16.09
C LYS A 330 9.03 9.56 14.81
N ASN A 331 8.70 8.81 13.75
CA ASN A 331 9.53 8.72 12.56
C ASN A 331 9.17 9.78 11.49
N ASP A 332 9.13 11.05 11.91
CA ASP A 332 8.78 12.17 11.02
C ASP A 332 9.81 12.38 9.91
N GLU A 333 11.11 12.33 10.23
CA GLU A 333 12.20 12.44 9.23
C GLU A 333 12.17 11.32 8.19
N LEU A 334 11.78 10.12 8.61
CA LEU A 334 11.64 8.98 7.70
C LEU A 334 10.45 9.17 6.76
N ARG A 335 9.30 9.64 7.27
CA ARG A 335 8.16 10.01 6.43
C ARG A 335 8.53 11.16 5.49
N ALA A 336 9.30 12.12 5.96
CA ALA A 336 9.80 13.22 5.17
C ALA A 336 10.70 12.74 4.01
N ALA A 337 11.53 11.72 4.22
CA ALA A 337 12.28 11.03 3.17
C ALA A 337 11.36 10.24 2.22
N CYS A 338 10.42 9.46 2.76
CA CYS A 338 9.45 8.70 1.97
C CYS A 338 8.62 9.59 1.03
N ALA A 339 8.23 10.78 1.47
CA ALA A 339 7.51 11.77 0.66
C ALA A 339 8.32 12.23 -0.56
N GLU A 340 9.63 12.40 -0.40
CA GLU A 340 10.54 12.95 -1.42
C GLU A 340 11.23 11.87 -2.27
N CYS A 341 11.17 10.60 -1.88
CA CYS A 341 11.81 9.51 -2.63
C CYS A 341 11.31 9.48 -4.09
N PRO A 342 12.18 9.40 -5.11
CA PRO A 342 11.73 9.27 -6.50
C PRO A 342 10.83 8.05 -6.71
N GLN A 343 9.81 8.21 -7.56
CA GLN A 343 8.81 7.17 -7.83
C GLN A 343 9.42 5.89 -8.43
N ASP A 344 10.55 6.02 -9.12
CA ASP A 344 11.30 4.93 -9.76
C ASP A 344 12.43 4.38 -8.87
N ARG A 345 12.46 4.78 -7.59
CA ARG A 345 13.47 4.34 -6.60
C ARG A 345 12.89 3.90 -5.26
N ILE A 346 11.58 4.06 -5.05
CA ILE A 346 10.90 3.65 -3.83
C ILE A 346 10.55 2.17 -3.85
N LEU A 347 10.81 1.50 -2.73
CA LEU A 347 10.39 0.14 -2.40
C LEU A 347 9.72 0.12 -1.03
N ILE A 348 9.02 -0.97 -0.73
CA ILE A 348 8.47 -1.26 0.60
C ILE A 348 8.70 -2.73 0.93
N GLU A 349 8.68 -3.03 2.22
CA GLU A 349 8.96 -4.36 2.75
C GLU A 349 8.32 -4.53 4.14
N THR A 350 8.42 -5.75 4.68
CA THR A 350 8.06 -6.00 6.08
C THR A 350 9.24 -6.10 7.02
N ASP A 351 10.36 -6.70 6.59
CA ASP A 351 11.42 -7.19 7.47
C ASP A 351 10.88 -8.23 8.49
N CYS A 352 9.82 -8.98 8.13
CA CYS A 352 9.20 -9.91 9.06
C CYS A 352 10.15 -11.07 9.41
N PRO A 353 10.16 -11.56 10.67
CA PRO A 353 9.16 -11.33 11.73
C PRO A 353 9.39 -10.06 12.57
N TYR A 354 10.38 -9.24 12.24
CA TYR A 354 10.73 -8.02 12.96
C TYR A 354 9.89 -6.81 12.56
N LEU A 355 9.99 -5.74 13.34
CA LEU A 355 9.48 -4.41 13.01
C LEU A 355 7.99 -4.35 12.58
N PRO A 356 7.05 -4.94 13.34
CA PRO A 356 5.63 -4.85 13.02
C PRO A 356 5.19 -3.38 12.93
N PRO A 357 4.25 -3.04 12.03
CA PRO A 357 3.75 -1.67 11.92
C PRO A 357 3.02 -1.23 13.20
N GLN A 358 2.67 0.05 13.27
CA GLN A 358 2.22 0.75 14.47
C GLN A 358 1.01 0.09 15.11
N SER A 359 0.07 -0.45 14.32
CA SER A 359 -1.12 -1.14 14.83
C SER A 359 -0.82 -2.49 15.50
N MET A 360 0.32 -3.12 15.18
CA MET A 360 0.72 -4.45 15.63
C MET A 360 2.02 -4.45 16.47
N ARG A 361 2.42 -3.29 16.99
CA ARG A 361 3.61 -3.16 17.84
C ARG A 361 3.60 -4.16 19.01
N GLY A 362 4.72 -4.84 19.18
CA GLY A 362 4.90 -5.86 20.22
C GLY A 362 4.37 -7.25 19.85
N LYS A 363 3.85 -7.43 18.63
CA LYS A 363 3.45 -8.74 18.07
C LYS A 363 4.42 -9.17 16.96
N ARG A 364 4.36 -10.45 16.57
CA ARG A 364 5.09 -10.96 15.39
C ARG A 364 4.67 -10.18 14.14
N ASN A 365 5.63 -9.69 13.36
CA ASN A 365 5.35 -9.14 12.05
C ASN A 365 5.12 -10.25 11.02
N GLU A 366 4.43 -9.96 9.92
CA GLU A 366 4.22 -10.91 8.82
C GLU A 366 3.92 -10.17 7.52
N PRO A 367 4.07 -10.82 6.34
CA PRO A 367 3.96 -10.14 5.07
C PRO A 367 2.61 -9.43 4.83
N ALA A 368 1.51 -9.95 5.40
CA ALA A 368 0.19 -9.33 5.29
C ALA A 368 0.14 -7.91 5.92
N LEU A 369 1.02 -7.63 6.90
CA LEU A 369 1.09 -6.33 7.56
C LEU A 369 1.77 -5.26 6.68
N MET A 370 2.39 -5.64 5.55
CA MET A 370 2.91 -4.69 4.57
C MET A 370 1.83 -3.75 4.00
N LEU A 371 0.56 -4.16 4.03
CA LEU A 371 -0.54 -3.30 3.60
C LEU A 371 -0.60 -2.00 4.43
N GLU A 372 -0.30 -2.04 5.73
CA GLU A 372 -0.26 -0.84 6.56
C GLU A 372 0.92 0.06 6.19
N THR A 373 2.08 -0.52 5.88
CA THR A 373 3.24 0.20 5.34
C THR A 373 2.88 0.90 4.02
N ALA A 374 2.21 0.18 3.12
CA ALA A 374 1.75 0.71 1.84
C ALA A 374 0.75 1.86 2.03
N GLN A 375 -0.21 1.71 2.95
CA GLN A 375 -1.17 2.77 3.28
C GLN A 375 -0.49 4.04 3.81
N MET A 376 0.47 3.88 4.72
CA MET A 376 1.23 5.01 5.27
C MET A 376 2.07 5.70 4.20
N ALA A 377 2.82 4.94 3.39
CA ALA A 377 3.63 5.50 2.31
C ALA A 377 2.76 6.23 1.26
N ALA A 378 1.61 5.68 0.89
CA ALA A 378 0.66 6.29 -0.03
C ALA A 378 0.11 7.61 0.53
N GLN A 379 -0.30 7.61 1.80
CA GLN A 379 -0.78 8.81 2.50
C GLN A 379 0.29 9.91 2.52
N VAL A 380 1.53 9.57 2.90
CA VAL A 380 2.64 10.53 3.00
C VAL A 380 3.02 11.13 1.64
N ARG A 381 2.85 10.36 0.56
CA ARG A 381 3.15 10.78 -0.81
C ARG A 381 1.97 11.45 -1.53
N GLY A 382 0.77 11.41 -0.95
CA GLY A 382 -0.45 11.95 -1.58
C GLY A 382 -0.89 11.18 -2.82
N VAL A 383 -0.65 9.87 -2.86
CA VAL A 383 -1.07 8.96 -3.95
C VAL A 383 -2.01 7.88 -3.40
N SER A 384 -2.69 7.15 -4.30
CA SER A 384 -3.50 6.00 -3.89
C SER A 384 -2.61 4.80 -3.50
N VAL A 385 -3.14 3.86 -2.71
CA VAL A 385 -2.43 2.64 -2.32
C VAL A 385 -2.16 1.75 -3.53
N GLU A 386 -3.08 1.75 -4.50
CA GLU A 386 -2.92 1.01 -5.75
C GLU A 386 -1.77 1.55 -6.59
N GLU A 387 -1.64 2.88 -6.70
CA GLU A 387 -0.53 3.50 -7.42
C GLU A 387 0.81 3.24 -6.72
N LEU A 388 0.84 3.34 -5.39
CA LEU A 388 2.03 2.97 -4.62
C LEU A 388 2.41 1.50 -4.87
N ALA A 389 1.45 0.58 -4.75
CA ALA A 389 1.68 -0.85 -4.98
C ALA A 389 2.25 -1.12 -6.38
N ARG A 390 1.67 -0.46 -7.40
CA ARG A 390 2.16 -0.56 -8.78
C ARG A 390 3.61 -0.08 -8.90
N LEU A 391 3.93 1.09 -8.34
CA LEU A 391 5.28 1.68 -8.39
C LEU A 391 6.30 0.80 -7.67
N THR A 392 6.04 0.42 -6.43
CA THR A 392 6.98 -0.34 -5.61
C THR A 392 7.20 -1.74 -6.16
N THR A 393 6.15 -2.40 -6.64
CA THR A 393 6.29 -3.72 -7.26
C THR A 393 7.01 -3.64 -8.60
N GLN A 394 6.71 -2.64 -9.43
CA GLN A 394 7.45 -2.44 -10.69
C GLN A 394 8.94 -2.18 -10.44
N ASN A 395 9.28 -1.43 -9.40
CA ASN A 395 10.67 -1.18 -9.04
C ASN A 395 11.34 -2.45 -8.50
N GLY A 396 10.66 -3.24 -7.65
CA GLY A 396 11.22 -4.47 -7.09
C GLY A 396 11.48 -5.56 -8.14
N LEU A 397 10.72 -5.57 -9.24
CA LEU A 397 10.89 -6.51 -10.35
C LEU A 397 12.00 -6.13 -11.34
N LYS A 398 12.48 -4.88 -11.29
CA LYS A 398 13.60 -4.40 -12.13
C LYS A 398 14.93 -4.69 -11.44
#